data_AF-A0A3D5SVK3-F1
#
_entry.id   AF-A0A3D5SVK3-F1
#
_cell.length_a   1.000
_cell.length_b   1.000
_cell.length_c   1.000
_cell.angle_alpha   90.00
_cell.angle_beta   90.00
_cell.angle_gamma   90.00
#
_symmetry.space_group_name_H-M   'P 1'
#
loop_
_entity.id
_entity.type
_entity.pdbx_description
1 polymer ?
#
loop_
_entity_poly.entity_id
_entity_poly.type
_entity_poly.pdbx_seq_one_letter_code
_entity_poly.pdbx_strand_id
1 'polypeptide(L)'
;EPLHRYANNPYVVFGREYVPRRALAPYREQGLASWYGRRFHGQPTSSGEPYDMYAMTAAHPTLPIPSYARVSDPASGRSVVVRINDRGPFHADRLIDLSWAAAYRLGYAARGSAPVVVESILPEGAAAVRTAPGAGADPIAELLGRLEADAHTVPAQA
;
A
#
# COMPACT_ATOMS: atom_id res chain seq x y z
N GLU A 1 8.07 5.62 -8.24
CA GLU A 1 8.11 4.91 -9.54
C GLU A 1 6.69 4.82 -10.08
N PRO A 2 6.47 4.95 -11.40
CA PRO A 2 5.16 4.75 -12.03
C PRO A 2 4.62 3.32 -11.86
N LEU A 3 3.30 3.14 -11.96
CA LEU A 3 2.69 1.82 -11.97
C LEU A 3 3.02 1.07 -13.27
N HIS A 4 3.25 -0.23 -13.16
CA HIS A 4 3.58 -1.08 -14.30
C HIS A 4 2.37 -1.23 -15.24
N ARG A 5 2.62 -1.06 -16.55
CA ARG A 5 1.57 -0.98 -17.59
C ARG A 5 0.68 -2.22 -17.67
N TYR A 6 1.27 -3.42 -17.60
CA TYR A 6 0.55 -4.68 -17.84
C TYR A 6 0.26 -5.51 -16.58
N ALA A 7 1.18 -5.52 -15.61
CA ALA A 7 1.04 -6.27 -14.34
C ALA A 7 -0.21 -5.91 -13.50
N ASN A 8 -0.88 -4.79 -13.78
CA ASN A 8 -2.10 -4.34 -13.10
C ASN A 8 -3.38 -4.58 -13.91
N ASN A 9 -3.31 -5.32 -15.01
CA ASN A 9 -4.48 -5.76 -15.75
C ASN A 9 -5.19 -6.90 -15.01
N PRO A 10 -6.53 -7.03 -15.14
CA PRO A 10 -7.26 -8.21 -14.70
C PRO A 10 -6.67 -9.48 -15.31
N TYR A 11 -6.69 -10.56 -14.54
CA TYR A 11 -6.11 -11.83 -14.94
C TYR A 11 -6.86 -12.99 -14.30
N VAL A 12 -6.71 -14.19 -14.87
CA VAL A 12 -7.38 -15.40 -14.40
C VAL A 12 -6.33 -16.45 -14.07
N VAL A 13 -6.42 -17.04 -12.88
CA VAL A 13 -5.59 -18.18 -12.45
C VAL A 13 -6.49 -19.22 -11.81
N PHE A 14 -6.34 -20.49 -12.21
CA PHE A 14 -7.16 -21.62 -11.74
C PHE A 14 -8.68 -21.35 -11.81
N GLY A 15 -9.14 -20.67 -12.87
CA GLY A 15 -10.56 -20.35 -13.06
C GLY A 15 -11.09 -19.21 -12.18
N ARG A 16 -10.25 -18.59 -11.35
CA ARG A 16 -10.59 -17.43 -10.54
C ARG A 16 -10.07 -16.15 -11.19
N GLU A 17 -10.96 -15.18 -11.36
CA GLU A 17 -10.62 -13.84 -11.82
C GLU A 17 -10.09 -12.99 -10.66
N TYR A 18 -9.04 -12.22 -10.95
CA TYR A 18 -8.44 -11.24 -10.06
C TYR A 18 -8.38 -9.88 -10.74
N VAL A 19 -8.78 -8.85 -10.01
CA VAL A 19 -8.77 -7.46 -10.49
C VAL A 19 -7.80 -6.65 -9.63
N PRO A 20 -6.53 -6.45 -10.06
CA PRO A 20 -5.60 -5.60 -9.35
C PRO A 20 -6.08 -4.16 -9.22
N ARG A 21 -5.71 -3.52 -8.11
CA ARG A 21 -5.86 -2.09 -7.90
C ARG A 21 -4.98 -1.35 -8.90
N ARG A 22 -5.56 -0.35 -9.60
CA ARG A 22 -4.88 0.46 -10.61
C ARG A 22 -4.40 1.83 -10.10
N ALA A 23 -4.55 2.08 -8.81
CA ALA A 23 -4.07 3.29 -8.15
C ALA A 23 -3.52 2.92 -6.77
N LEU A 24 -2.54 3.70 -6.30
CA LEU A 24 -2.08 3.63 -4.93
C LEU A 24 -3.16 4.24 -4.02
N ALA A 25 -3.61 3.49 -3.02
CA ALA A 25 -4.61 3.93 -2.06
C ALA A 25 -4.34 3.25 -0.71
N PRO A 26 -4.83 3.81 0.41
CA PRO A 26 -4.73 3.16 1.70
C PRO A 26 -5.26 1.72 1.64
N TYR A 27 -4.46 0.80 2.14
CA TYR A 27 -4.79 -0.61 2.24
C TYR A 27 -4.29 -1.14 3.57
N ARG A 28 -5.14 -1.91 4.24
CA ARG A 28 -4.81 -2.64 5.46
C ARG A 28 -5.62 -3.91 5.50
N GLU A 29 -4.95 -5.05 5.57
CA GLU A 29 -5.60 -6.35 5.66
C GLU A 29 -4.80 -7.29 6.56
N GLN A 30 -5.50 -8.15 7.30
CA GLN A 30 -4.90 -9.20 8.10
C GLN A 30 -5.15 -10.55 7.42
N GLY A 31 -4.12 -11.40 7.39
CA GLY A 31 -4.23 -12.72 6.79
C GLY A 31 -2.98 -13.55 6.97
N LEU A 32 -2.90 -14.68 6.28
CA LEU A 32 -1.75 -15.58 6.36
C LEU A 32 -0.68 -15.18 5.35
N ALA A 33 0.55 -14.99 5.80
CA ALA A 33 1.72 -14.89 4.94
C ALA A 33 2.39 -16.25 4.75
N SER A 34 2.95 -16.50 3.56
CA SER A 34 3.95 -17.54 3.34
C SER A 34 5.19 -16.96 2.66
N TRP A 35 6.07 -17.81 2.12
CA TRP A 35 7.19 -17.36 1.30
C TRP A 35 7.43 -18.34 0.15
N TYR A 36 7.78 -17.82 -1.03
CA TYR A 36 8.01 -18.68 -2.21
C TYR A 36 9.43 -19.26 -2.23
N GLY A 37 9.51 -20.57 -2.53
CA GLY A 37 10.71 -21.38 -2.40
C GLY A 37 11.81 -21.09 -3.42
N ARG A 38 13.02 -21.59 -3.12
CA ARG A 38 14.25 -21.45 -3.94
C ARG A 38 14.09 -21.76 -5.43
N ARG A 39 13.17 -22.66 -5.81
CA ARG A 39 12.92 -23.05 -7.20
C ARG A 39 12.52 -21.88 -8.12
N PHE A 40 11.95 -20.81 -7.54
CA PHE A 40 11.53 -19.64 -8.31
C PHE A 40 12.68 -18.66 -8.52
N HIS A 41 13.81 -18.79 -7.80
CA HIS A 41 14.89 -17.82 -7.86
C HIS A 41 15.41 -17.66 -9.30
N GLY A 42 15.53 -16.42 -9.76
CA GLY A 42 15.91 -16.06 -11.13
C GLY A 42 14.79 -16.15 -12.16
N GLN A 43 13.61 -16.68 -11.82
CA GLN A 43 12.45 -16.70 -12.71
C GLN A 43 11.79 -15.31 -12.77
N PRO A 44 11.18 -14.92 -13.90
CA PRO A 44 10.50 -13.64 -14.01
C PRO A 44 9.28 -13.57 -13.10
N THR A 45 9.14 -12.45 -12.38
CA THR A 45 7.90 -12.09 -11.67
C THR A 45 6.89 -11.45 -12.64
N SER A 46 5.71 -11.12 -12.14
CA SER A 46 4.68 -10.39 -12.88
C SER A 46 5.08 -8.96 -13.26
N SER A 47 6.08 -8.35 -12.58
CA SER A 47 6.69 -7.09 -13.03
C SER A 47 7.72 -7.28 -14.15
N GLY A 48 8.11 -8.52 -14.45
CA GLY A 48 9.21 -8.86 -15.36
C GLY A 48 10.59 -8.86 -14.71
N GLU A 49 10.72 -8.40 -13.46
CA GLU A 49 11.97 -8.48 -12.71
C GLU A 49 12.28 -9.96 -12.36
N PRO A 50 13.55 -10.42 -12.42
CA PRO A 50 13.89 -11.74 -11.90
C PRO A 50 13.65 -11.80 -10.38
N TYR A 51 13.02 -12.87 -9.91
CA TYR A 51 12.82 -13.07 -8.49
C TYR A 51 14.16 -13.33 -7.77
N ASP A 52 14.54 -12.39 -6.89
CA ASP A 52 15.63 -12.57 -5.95
C ASP A 52 15.08 -12.93 -4.56
N MET A 53 15.45 -14.11 -4.05
CA MET A 53 15.02 -14.57 -2.73
C MET A 53 15.65 -13.80 -1.57
N TYR A 54 16.73 -13.08 -1.84
CA TYR A 54 17.44 -12.25 -0.87
C TYR A 54 17.00 -10.77 -0.90
N ALA A 55 16.22 -10.38 -1.90
CA ALA A 55 15.63 -9.04 -1.98
C ALA A 55 14.42 -8.89 -1.05
N MET A 56 14.07 -7.65 -0.70
CA MET A 56 12.89 -7.34 0.13
C MET A 56 11.64 -7.17 -0.75
N THR A 57 11.18 -8.27 -1.35
CA THR A 57 10.03 -8.32 -2.26
C THR A 57 8.90 -9.23 -1.75
N ALA A 58 7.71 -9.05 -2.33
CA ALA A 58 6.52 -9.84 -2.03
C ALA A 58 5.58 -9.96 -3.26
N ALA A 59 4.80 -11.05 -3.31
CA ALA A 59 3.69 -11.22 -4.25
C ALA A 59 2.37 -10.96 -3.53
N HIS A 60 1.51 -10.19 -4.17
CA HIS A 60 0.14 -9.94 -3.69
C HIS A 60 -0.88 -10.06 -4.83
N PRO A 61 -2.08 -10.63 -4.61
CA PRO A 61 -3.03 -10.88 -5.68
C PRO A 61 -3.51 -9.60 -6.37
N THR A 62 -3.69 -8.52 -5.60
CA THR A 62 -4.36 -7.30 -6.06
C THR A 62 -3.68 -5.97 -5.73
N LEU A 63 -2.57 -5.95 -4.98
CA LEU A 63 -1.91 -4.67 -4.68
C LEU A 63 -1.21 -4.17 -5.95
N PRO A 64 -1.15 -2.85 -6.20
CA PRO A 64 -0.54 -2.35 -7.42
C PRO A 64 0.92 -2.79 -7.55
N ILE A 65 1.37 -3.09 -8.77
CA ILE A 65 2.78 -3.32 -9.08
C ILE A 65 3.32 -2.11 -9.86
N PRO A 66 4.46 -1.55 -9.46
CA PRO A 66 5.04 -1.66 -8.13
C PRO A 66 4.21 -0.92 -7.08
N SER A 67 4.24 -1.42 -5.86
CA SER A 67 3.86 -0.68 -4.65
C SER A 67 4.72 -1.15 -3.49
N TYR A 68 4.56 -0.52 -2.32
CA TYR A 68 5.30 -0.88 -1.12
C TYR A 68 4.32 -1.18 0.01
N ALA A 69 4.66 -2.16 0.84
CA ALA A 69 3.86 -2.52 2.00
C ALA A 69 4.74 -2.74 3.23
N ARG A 70 4.24 -2.31 4.39
CA ARG A 70 4.70 -2.78 5.68
C ARG A 70 3.98 -4.07 6.00
N VAL A 71 4.73 -5.10 6.36
CA VAL A 71 4.19 -6.40 6.77
C VAL A 71 4.63 -6.62 8.20
N SER A 72 3.66 -6.80 9.09
CA SER A 72 3.87 -6.90 10.53
C SER A 72 3.39 -8.25 11.04
N ASP A 73 4.21 -8.93 11.85
CA ASP A 73 3.77 -10.08 12.63
C ASP A 73 3.18 -9.55 13.95
N PRO A 74 1.86 -9.63 14.16
CA PRO A 74 1.22 -9.09 15.36
C PRO A 74 1.62 -9.82 16.63
N ALA A 75 2.09 -11.07 16.54
CA ALA A 75 2.49 -11.86 17.71
C ALA A 75 3.87 -11.44 18.23
N SER A 76 4.81 -11.13 17.33
CA SER A 76 6.17 -10.72 17.71
C SER A 76 6.40 -9.21 17.70
N GLY A 77 5.49 -8.43 17.11
CA GLY A 77 5.65 -6.98 16.89
C GLY A 77 6.71 -6.62 15.83
N ARG A 78 7.33 -7.62 15.19
CA ARG A 78 8.32 -7.39 14.13
C ARG A 78 7.63 -6.91 12.87
N SER A 79 8.28 -6.04 12.12
CA SER A 79 7.80 -5.60 10.81
C SER A 79 8.93 -5.52 9.79
N VAL A 80 8.56 -5.68 8.53
CA VAL A 80 9.43 -5.49 7.36
C VAL A 80 8.72 -4.61 6.33
N VAL A 81 9.50 -3.93 5.50
CA VAL A 81 8.98 -3.24 4.32
C VAL A 81 9.38 -4.02 3.09
N VAL A 82 8.42 -4.25 2.19
CA VAL A 82 8.62 -5.01 0.95
C VAL A 82 8.08 -4.24 -0.25
N ARG A 83 8.72 -4.46 -1.40
CA ARG A 83 8.20 -4.07 -2.72
C ARG A 83 7.26 -5.17 -3.23
N ILE A 84 6.06 -4.79 -3.64
CA ILE A 84 5.14 -5.66 -4.37
C ILE A 84 5.57 -5.66 -5.84
N ASN A 85 6.13 -6.77 -6.31
CA ASN A 85 6.58 -6.92 -7.69
C ASN A 85 6.05 -8.19 -8.38
N ASP A 86 5.20 -8.97 -7.71
CA ASP A 86 4.65 -10.20 -8.26
C ASP A 86 3.17 -10.44 -7.87
N ARG A 87 2.54 -11.41 -8.55
CA ARG A 87 1.15 -11.84 -8.35
C ARG A 87 1.08 -13.18 -7.65
N GLY A 88 -0.06 -13.42 -7.01
CA GLY A 88 -0.24 -14.51 -6.05
C GLY A 88 -0.14 -14.01 -4.61
N PRO A 89 -0.26 -14.88 -3.61
CA PRO A 89 -0.52 -16.32 -3.72
C PRO A 89 -1.88 -16.66 -4.32
N PHE A 90 -1.98 -17.83 -4.96
CA PHE A 90 -3.23 -18.35 -5.54
C PHE A 90 -3.86 -19.47 -4.71
N HIS A 91 -3.25 -19.80 -3.57
CA HIS A 91 -3.88 -20.63 -2.55
C HIS A 91 -4.83 -19.75 -1.72
N ALA A 92 -6.09 -20.17 -1.61
CA ALA A 92 -7.19 -19.32 -1.17
C ALA A 92 -7.07 -18.79 0.27
N ASP A 93 -6.19 -19.39 1.08
CA ASP A 93 -5.96 -19.10 2.49
C ASP A 93 -4.84 -18.08 2.74
N ARG A 94 -4.12 -17.64 1.70
CA ARG A 94 -2.95 -16.77 1.85
C ARG A 94 -3.19 -15.37 1.30
N LEU A 95 -2.76 -14.39 2.08
CA LEU A 95 -2.85 -12.97 1.76
C LEU A 95 -1.66 -12.50 0.92
N ILE A 96 -0.45 -12.93 1.31
CA ILE A 96 0.80 -12.44 0.75
C ILE A 96 1.87 -13.53 0.79
N ASP A 97 2.69 -13.61 -0.24
CA ASP A 97 3.89 -14.43 -0.19
C ASP A 97 5.11 -13.51 -0.20
N LEU A 98 5.99 -13.67 0.79
CA LEU A 98 7.21 -12.89 0.91
C LEU A 98 8.39 -13.59 0.23
N SER A 99 9.40 -12.81 -0.11
CA SER A 99 10.77 -13.33 -0.30
C SER A 99 11.28 -14.05 0.95
N TRP A 100 12.24 -14.97 0.77
CA TRP A 100 12.86 -15.67 1.89
C TRP A 100 13.54 -14.70 2.88
N ALA A 101 14.25 -13.69 2.38
CA ALA A 101 14.88 -12.68 3.23
C ALA A 101 13.86 -11.88 4.07
N ALA A 102 12.72 -11.49 3.49
CA ALA A 102 11.68 -10.79 4.23
C ALA A 102 11.04 -11.71 5.29
N ALA A 103 10.73 -12.95 4.96
CA ALA A 103 10.21 -13.94 5.92
C ALA A 103 11.21 -14.26 7.04
N TYR A 104 12.50 -14.31 6.72
CA TYR A 104 13.59 -14.51 7.69
C TYR A 104 13.67 -13.34 8.66
N ARG A 105 13.66 -12.10 8.14
CA ARG A 105 13.68 -10.87 8.95
C ARG A 105 12.42 -10.71 9.80
N LEU A 106 11.26 -11.13 9.30
CA LEU A 106 10.02 -11.14 10.07
C LEU A 106 9.98 -12.27 11.11
N GLY A 107 10.82 -13.30 10.94
CA GLY A 107 11.02 -14.35 11.94
C GLY A 107 10.10 -15.56 11.78
N TYR A 108 9.57 -15.82 10.58
CA TYR A 108 8.71 -16.99 10.32
C TYR A 108 9.22 -17.94 9.23
N ALA A 109 10.37 -17.65 8.59
CA ALA A 109 10.89 -18.49 7.50
C ALA A 109 10.93 -19.99 7.83
N ALA A 110 11.40 -20.36 9.02
CA ALA A 110 11.47 -21.77 9.46
C ALA A 110 10.10 -22.43 9.67
N ARG A 111 9.05 -21.65 9.97
CA ARG A 111 7.67 -22.15 10.16
C ARG A 111 6.91 -22.27 8.84
N GLY A 112 7.41 -21.69 7.75
CA GLY A 112 6.75 -21.64 6.45
C GLY A 112 5.71 -20.53 6.32
N SER A 113 4.87 -20.33 7.34
CA SER A 113 3.81 -19.31 7.34
C SER A 113 3.62 -18.62 8.70
N ALA A 114 2.99 -17.45 8.68
CA ALA A 114 2.58 -16.73 9.89
C ALA A 114 1.38 -15.80 9.63
N PRO A 115 0.52 -15.54 10.63
CA PRO A 115 -0.44 -14.44 10.57
C PRO A 115 0.32 -13.11 10.44
N VAL A 116 -0.13 -12.23 9.56
CA VAL A 116 0.45 -10.90 9.36
C VAL A 116 -0.63 -9.84 9.15
N VAL A 117 -0.26 -8.59 9.38
CA VAL A 117 -0.98 -7.41 8.91
C VAL A 117 -0.18 -6.77 7.78
N VAL A 118 -0.82 -6.55 6.64
CA VAL A 118 -0.23 -5.90 5.45
C VAL A 118 -0.81 -4.49 5.33
N GLU A 119 0.05 -3.48 5.31
CA GLU A 119 -0.32 -2.06 5.23
C GLU A 119 0.40 -1.39 4.06
N SER A 120 -0.33 -0.74 3.16
CA SER A 120 0.28 0.00 2.04
C SER A 120 1.11 1.18 2.55
N ILE A 121 2.29 1.38 1.96
CA ILE A 121 3.10 2.59 2.12
C ILE A 121 2.85 3.47 0.90
N LEU A 122 2.35 4.67 1.15
CA LEU A 122 2.03 5.65 0.12
C LEU A 122 3.15 6.70 0.03
N PRO A 123 3.49 7.19 -1.18
CA PRO A 123 4.35 8.36 -1.32
C PRO A 123 3.76 9.57 -0.58
N GLU A 124 4.62 10.44 -0.05
CA GLU A 124 4.18 11.72 0.49
C GLU A 124 3.36 12.49 -0.55
N GLY A 125 2.17 12.96 -0.16
CA GLY A 125 1.18 13.57 -1.06
C GLY A 125 0.07 12.64 -1.56
N ALA A 126 0.27 11.31 -1.60
CA ALA A 126 -0.79 10.36 -1.96
C ALA A 126 -1.76 10.07 -0.79
N ALA A 127 -1.30 10.30 0.45
CA ALA A 127 -2.11 10.18 1.68
C ALA A 127 -2.68 11.54 2.16
N ALA A 128 -2.55 12.61 1.38
CA ALA A 128 -3.03 13.94 1.73
C ALA A 128 -4.54 14.11 1.51
N VAL A 129 -5.32 13.15 2.02
CA VAL A 129 -6.70 13.38 2.48
C VAL A 129 -6.82 12.68 3.82
N ARG A 130 -6.08 13.18 4.81
CA ARG A 130 -6.52 13.02 6.20
C ARG A 130 -7.56 14.11 6.40
N THR A 131 -8.84 13.74 6.34
CA THR A 131 -9.90 14.56 6.94
C THR A 131 -9.53 14.76 8.40
N ALA A 132 -9.09 15.96 8.75
CA ALA A 132 -9.01 16.38 10.14
C ALA A 132 -10.41 16.27 10.75
N PRO A 133 -10.55 15.82 12.01
CA PRO A 133 -11.84 15.88 12.69
C PRO A 133 -12.10 17.35 13.06
N GLY A 134 -13.18 17.90 12.50
CA GLY A 134 -13.94 19.03 13.03
C GLY A 134 -13.17 20.26 13.50
N ALA A 135 -13.15 21.30 12.66
CA ALA A 135 -13.28 22.67 13.15
C ALA A 135 -14.20 23.39 12.16
N GLY A 136 -15.47 23.55 12.56
CA GLY A 136 -16.41 24.38 11.83
C GLY A 136 -15.93 25.82 11.84
N ALA A 137 -15.67 26.35 10.65
CA ALA A 137 -15.73 27.77 10.34
C ALA A 137 -15.91 27.83 8.83
N ASP A 138 -17.05 28.34 8.38
CA ASP A 138 -17.29 28.59 6.97
C ASP A 138 -16.29 29.67 6.52
N PRO A 139 -15.27 29.36 5.70
CA PRO A 139 -14.22 30.32 5.35
C PRO A 139 -14.79 31.53 4.57
N ILE A 140 -15.98 31.36 4.01
CA ILE A 140 -16.73 32.41 3.31
C ILE A 140 -17.35 33.40 4.30
N ALA A 141 -17.89 32.94 5.43
CA ALA A 141 -18.47 33.82 6.45
C ALA A 141 -17.41 34.70 7.12
N GLU A 142 -16.21 34.16 7.34
CA GLU A 142 -15.10 34.91 7.94
C GLU A 142 -14.53 36.00 7.01
N LEU A 143 -14.53 35.75 5.69
CA LEU A 143 -14.08 36.73 4.70
C LEU A 143 -15.09 37.87 4.52
N LEU A 144 -16.38 37.56 4.55
CA LEU A 144 -17.44 38.57 4.43
C LEU A 144 -17.50 39.48 5.67
N GLY A 145 -17.34 38.93 6.88
CA GLY A 145 -17.30 39.73 8.10
C GLY A 145 -16.10 40.70 8.18
N ARG A 146 -14.98 40.36 7.53
CA ARG A 146 -13.80 41.26 7.45
C ARG A 146 -14.00 42.41 6.45
N LEU A 147 -14.71 42.15 5.35
CA LEU A 147 -14.98 43.17 4.34
C LEU A 147 -16.02 44.22 4.80
N GLU A 148 -16.95 43.85 5.68
CA GLU A 148 -17.92 44.80 6.24
C GLU A 148 -17.33 45.73 7.31
N ALA A 149 -16.27 45.29 8.02
CA ALA A 149 -15.62 46.08 9.06
C ALA A 149 -14.75 47.23 8.51
N ASP A 150 -14.21 47.08 7.30
CA ASP A 150 -13.34 48.10 6.66
C ASP A 150 -14.12 49.22 5.96
N ALA A 151 -15.45 49.11 5.84
CA ALA A 151 -16.29 50.06 5.11
C ALA A 151 -16.74 51.28 5.93
N HIS A 152 -16.36 51.41 7.20
CA HIS A 152 -16.89 52.47 8.09
C HIS A 152 -15.87 53.49 8.61
N THR A 153 -14.85 53.83 7.84
CA THR A 153 -14.06 55.04 8.14
C THR A 153 -13.69 55.80 6.88
N VAL A 154 -14.59 56.68 6.44
CA VAL A 154 -14.21 57.84 5.61
C VAL A 154 -14.60 59.09 6.41
N PRO A 155 -13.65 59.92 6.87
CA PRO A 155 -13.99 61.22 7.42
C PRO A 155 -14.37 62.17 6.28
N ALA A 156 -15.49 62.87 6.43
CA ALA A 156 -15.86 63.98 5.57
C ALA A 156 -14.85 65.13 5.75
N GLN A 157 -14.25 65.61 4.66
CA GLN A 157 -13.51 66.88 4.64
C GLN A 157 -14.10 67.82 3.60
N ALA A 158 -14.50 68.99 4.14
CA ALA A 158 -14.72 70.33 3.58
C ALA A 158 -15.41 70.49 2.21
#